data_AF-A0A7W3TN01-F1
#
_entry.id   AF-A0A7W3TN01-F1
#
_cell.length_a   1.000
_cell.length_b   1.000
_cell.length_c   1.000
_cell.angle_alpha   90.00
_cell.angle_beta   90.00
_cell.angle_gamma   90.00
#
_symmetry.space_group_name_H-M   'P 1'
#
loop_
_entity.id
_entity.type
_entity.pdbx_description
1 polymer ?
#
loop_
_entity_poly.entity_id
_entity_poly.type
_entity_poly.pdbx_seq_one_letter_code
_entity_poly.pdbx_strand_id
1 'polypeptide(L)'
;MTADERSRRPAQARWTPAGPTAPDAAGRPIRNTLFNLVALLLVGVLVVVLVVLARLRHVPSVPYFPADSLPHGLAERYGKQLEALGEPPLPRGPDAGFQLRMLRMPAFEGASSVRYAFVDANGLRRHAVRQPGTGNAREVVLVRQAGLPVEARSDMVRLLADTGFWSMPSIEPETTAPRVKDGSQVLVEAYLDGRYHLVARISPEIEAPSRGLAPMAALLDEELGGQAAATVAAPDQNP
;
A
#
# COMPACT_ATOMS: atom_id res chain seq x y z
N MET A 1 10.16 68.52 39.90
CA MET A 1 9.67 69.85 40.31
C MET A 1 8.42 70.14 39.50
N THR A 2 7.30 70.37 40.22
CA THR A 2 6.18 71.30 39.92
C THR A 2 5.52 71.24 38.54
N ALA A 3 4.20 71.26 38.36
CA ALA A 3 3.04 71.53 39.21
C ALA A 3 1.84 70.87 38.50
N ASP A 4 0.95 70.17 39.19
CA ASP A 4 -0.32 70.71 39.71
C ASP A 4 -1.06 71.60 38.71
N GLU A 5 -2.04 71.04 37.99
CA GLU A 5 -3.20 71.85 37.60
C GLU A 5 -4.48 71.00 37.56
N ARG A 6 -5.24 71.21 38.63
CA ARG A 6 -6.62 70.83 38.85
C ARG A 6 -7.48 71.29 37.66
N SER A 7 -8.17 70.37 36.99
CA SER A 7 -9.36 70.71 36.21
C SER A 7 -10.56 69.89 36.63
N ARG A 8 -11.44 70.62 37.29
CA ARG A 8 -12.80 70.35 37.73
C ARG A 8 -13.57 69.52 36.69
N ARG A 9 -14.11 68.37 37.11
CA ARG A 9 -15.32 67.82 36.49
C ARG A 9 -16.43 67.69 37.52
N PRO A 10 -17.65 68.15 37.18
CA PRO A 10 -18.79 68.24 38.08
C PRO A 10 -19.34 66.87 38.46
N ALA A 11 -19.93 66.83 39.67
CA ALA A 11 -20.68 65.72 40.22
C ALA A 11 -21.76 65.24 39.24
N GLN A 12 -21.52 64.09 38.60
CA GLN A 12 -22.58 63.37 37.91
C GLN A 12 -23.41 62.65 38.96
N ALA A 13 -24.66 63.07 39.07
CA ALA A 13 -25.69 62.47 39.89
C ALA A 13 -25.73 60.96 39.64
N ARG A 14 -25.54 60.17 40.70
CA ARG A 14 -25.85 58.74 40.74
C ARG A 14 -27.34 58.58 40.47
N TRP A 15 -27.69 58.33 39.22
CA TRP A 15 -28.96 57.75 38.86
C TRP A 15 -28.80 56.24 39.00
N THR A 16 -29.25 55.68 40.11
CA THR A 16 -29.51 54.24 40.24
C THR A 16 -30.85 53.97 39.57
N PRO A 17 -30.90 53.40 38.34
CA PRO A 17 -32.15 52.84 37.85
C PRO A 17 -32.58 51.76 38.82
N ALA A 18 -33.84 51.83 39.26
CA ALA A 18 -34.50 50.78 40.02
C ALA A 18 -34.25 49.45 39.30
N GLY A 19 -33.65 48.50 40.04
CA GLY A 19 -33.26 47.22 39.49
C GLY A 19 -34.46 46.54 38.83
N PRO A 20 -34.30 45.95 37.62
CA PRO A 20 -35.30 45.03 37.13
C PRO A 20 -35.44 43.93 38.19
N THR A 21 -36.63 43.83 38.75
CA THR A 21 -37.07 42.70 39.57
C THR A 21 -36.67 41.43 38.83
N ALA A 22 -35.74 40.68 39.43
CA ALA A 22 -35.26 39.43 38.88
C ALA A 22 -36.49 38.54 38.61
N PRO A 23 -36.76 38.16 37.36
CA PRO A 23 -37.81 37.19 37.10
C PRO A 23 -37.44 35.90 37.84
N ASP A 24 -38.38 35.42 38.64
CA ASP A 24 -38.31 34.17 39.40
C ASP A 24 -37.53 33.09 38.64
N ALA A 25 -36.38 32.70 39.19
CA ALA A 25 -35.48 31.69 38.66
C ALA A 25 -36.01 30.26 38.86
N ALA A 26 -37.32 30.06 38.82
CA ALA A 26 -38.00 28.81 39.18
C ALA A 26 -38.48 27.98 37.97
N GLY A 27 -37.95 28.20 36.77
CA GLY A 27 -38.58 27.70 35.54
C GLY A 27 -37.70 27.11 34.43
N ARG A 28 -36.45 26.68 34.70
CA ARG A 28 -35.58 26.12 33.62
C ARG A 28 -34.87 24.77 33.88
N PRO A 29 -35.32 23.84 34.75
CA PRO A 29 -34.61 22.55 34.89
C PRO A 29 -34.83 21.60 33.69
N ILE A 30 -35.92 21.73 32.93
CA ILE A 30 -36.31 20.72 31.92
C ILE A 30 -35.53 20.84 30.59
N ARG A 31 -35.08 22.04 30.19
CA ARG A 31 -34.30 22.20 28.95
C ARG A 31 -32.88 21.64 29.07
N ASN A 32 -32.30 21.65 30.26
CA ASN A 32 -30.93 21.19 30.48
C ASN A 32 -30.85 19.66 30.51
N THR A 33 -31.88 18.98 31.02
CA THR A 33 -31.91 17.51 31.06
C THR A 33 -32.03 16.89 29.67
N LEU A 34 -32.89 17.42 28.80
CA LEU A 34 -33.01 16.92 27.43
C LEU A 34 -31.72 17.12 26.63
N PHE A 35 -31.09 18.29 26.75
CA PHE A 35 -29.83 18.58 26.07
C PHE A 35 -28.71 17.62 26.51
N ASN A 36 -28.60 17.35 27.82
CA ASN A 36 -27.61 16.41 28.36
C ASN A 36 -27.84 14.98 27.88
N LEU A 37 -29.10 14.53 27.77
CA LEU A 37 -29.43 13.20 27.25
C LEU A 37 -29.05 13.05 25.77
N VAL A 38 -29.34 14.07 24.95
CA VAL A 38 -28.96 14.07 23.53
C VAL A 38 -27.43 14.07 23.36
N ALA A 39 -26.71 14.87 24.15
CA ALA A 39 -25.25 14.89 24.14
C ALA A 39 -24.65 13.53 24.52
N LEU A 40 -25.17 12.88 25.58
CA LEU A 40 -24.73 11.55 25.99
C LEU A 40 -25.00 10.48 24.92
N LEU A 41 -26.15 10.54 24.26
CA LEU A 41 -26.48 9.65 23.14
C LEU A 41 -25.49 9.82 21.99
N LEU A 42 -25.21 11.07 21.58
CA LEU A 42 -24.28 11.35 20.48
C LEU A 42 -22.85 10.89 20.80
N VAL A 43 -22.38 11.10 22.03
CA VAL A 43 -21.08 10.58 22.47
C VAL A 43 -21.07 9.05 22.46
N GLY A 44 -22.14 8.41 22.93
CA GLY A 44 -22.30 6.95 22.87
C GLY A 44 -22.22 6.41 21.44
N VAL A 45 -22.96 7.03 20.51
CA VAL A 45 -22.93 6.66 19.07
C VAL A 45 -21.53 6.85 18.49
N LEU A 46 -20.87 7.98 18.78
CA LEU A 46 -19.51 8.24 18.30
C LEU A 46 -18.51 7.19 18.79
N VAL A 47 -18.57 6.82 20.07
CA VAL A 47 -17.73 5.77 20.65
C VAL A 47 -17.97 4.43 19.97
N VAL A 48 -19.23 4.05 19.74
CA VAL A 48 -19.57 2.81 19.01
C VAL A 48 -19.01 2.84 17.59
N VAL A 49 -19.17 3.95 16.86
CA VAL A 49 -18.61 4.11 15.49
C VAL A 49 -17.09 3.97 15.51
N LEU A 50 -16.40 4.60 16.46
CA LEU A 50 -14.94 4.50 16.59
C LEU A 50 -14.48 3.07 16.92
N VAL A 51 -15.20 2.36 17.78
CA VAL A 51 -14.91 0.95 18.10
C VAL A 51 -15.14 0.05 16.88
N VAL A 52 -16.22 0.26 16.13
CA VAL A 52 -16.49 -0.49 14.88
C VAL A 52 -15.39 -0.21 13.86
N LEU A 53 -15.01 1.05 13.66
CA LEU A 53 -13.90 1.42 12.76
C LEU A 53 -12.57 0.82 13.20
N ALA A 54 -12.27 0.79 14.51
CA ALA A 54 -11.07 0.16 15.04
C ALA A 54 -11.08 -1.35 14.84
N ARG A 55 -12.23 -2.01 15.01
CA ARG A 55 -12.39 -3.45 14.76
C ARG A 55 -12.27 -3.81 13.29
N LEU A 56 -12.84 -2.99 12.40
CA LEU A 56 -12.67 -3.13 10.94
C LEU A 56 -11.21 -2.95 10.50
N ARG A 57 -10.40 -2.21 11.27
CA ARG A 57 -8.96 -2.08 11.04
C ARG A 57 -8.13 -3.22 11.63
N HIS A 58 -8.66 -3.97 12.60
CA HIS A 58 -7.96 -5.09 13.22
C HIS A 58 -8.16 -6.38 12.41
N VAL A 59 -7.76 -6.33 11.14
CA VAL A 59 -7.62 -7.54 10.34
C VAL A 59 -6.33 -8.21 10.83
N PRO A 60 -6.38 -9.45 11.35
CA PRO A 60 -5.15 -10.17 11.71
C PRO A 60 -4.22 -10.13 10.50
N SER A 61 -3.00 -9.66 10.70
CA SER A 61 -2.03 -9.53 9.60
C SER A 61 -1.66 -10.93 9.13
N VAL A 62 -2.37 -11.41 8.11
CA VAL A 62 -2.03 -12.66 7.43
C VAL A 62 -0.61 -12.49 6.89
N PRO A 63 0.32 -13.39 7.24
CA PRO A 63 1.70 -13.25 6.81
C PRO A 63 1.77 -13.32 5.28
N TYR A 64 2.50 -12.38 4.68
CA TYR A 64 2.67 -12.30 3.22
C TYR A 64 3.22 -13.57 2.60
N PHE A 65 4.06 -14.29 3.34
CA PHE A 65 4.73 -15.52 2.90
C PHE A 65 4.47 -16.64 3.92
N PRO A 66 4.44 -17.92 3.53
CA PRO A 66 4.40 -19.02 4.49
C PRO A 66 5.63 -18.99 5.40
N ALA A 67 5.50 -19.58 6.58
CA ALA A 67 6.65 -19.87 7.43
C ALA A 67 7.70 -20.65 6.62
N ASP A 68 8.98 -20.38 6.90
CA ASP A 68 10.15 -21.05 6.30
C ASP A 68 10.37 -20.86 4.79
N SER A 69 9.48 -20.16 4.09
CA SER A 69 9.66 -19.86 2.66
C SER A 69 10.74 -18.80 2.39
N LEU A 70 11.00 -17.93 3.37
CA LEU A 70 12.02 -16.90 3.36
C LEU A 70 12.61 -16.69 4.77
N PRO A 71 13.90 -16.34 4.91
CA PRO A 71 14.47 -15.80 6.13
C PRO A 71 13.66 -14.60 6.61
N HIS A 72 13.49 -14.49 7.93
CA HIS A 72 12.62 -13.50 8.56
C HIS A 72 12.84 -12.06 8.04
N GLY A 73 14.11 -11.62 7.95
CA GLY A 73 14.44 -10.27 7.47
C GLY A 73 14.09 -10.01 5.99
N LEU A 74 14.13 -11.04 5.13
CA LEU A 74 13.71 -10.92 3.73
C LEU A 74 12.18 -10.94 3.63
N ALA A 75 11.51 -11.82 4.37
CA ALA A 75 10.05 -11.88 4.43
C ALA A 75 9.46 -10.53 4.88
N GLU A 76 10.01 -9.94 5.94
CA GLU A 76 9.60 -8.62 6.43
C GLU A 76 9.83 -7.52 5.38
N ARG A 77 11.01 -7.52 4.73
CA ARG A 77 11.36 -6.53 3.70
C ARG A 77 10.40 -6.61 2.51
N TYR A 78 10.20 -7.78 1.92
CA TYR A 78 9.31 -7.95 0.78
C TYR A 78 7.85 -7.68 1.17
N GLY A 79 7.42 -8.12 2.36
CA GLY A 79 6.07 -7.89 2.87
C GLY A 79 5.74 -6.41 3.01
N LYS A 80 6.65 -5.62 3.59
CA LYS A 80 6.49 -4.16 3.68
C LYS A 80 6.38 -3.48 2.32
N GLN A 81 7.12 -3.96 1.32
CA GLN A 81 7.07 -3.39 -0.03
C GLN A 81 5.76 -3.74 -0.75
N LEU A 82 5.28 -4.97 -0.61
CA LEU A 82 3.96 -5.37 -1.11
C LEU A 82 2.83 -4.59 -0.42
N GLU A 83 2.92 -4.39 0.90
CA GLU A 83 1.98 -3.57 1.65
C GLU A 83 1.99 -2.12 1.18
N ALA A 84 3.16 -1.55 0.93
CA ALA A 84 3.29 -0.19 0.38
C ALA A 84 2.71 -0.07 -1.04
N LEU A 85 2.72 -1.15 -1.83
CA LEU A 85 2.06 -1.25 -3.13
C LEU A 85 0.55 -1.52 -3.02
N GLY A 86 0.01 -1.73 -1.82
CA GLY A 86 -1.39 -2.12 -1.62
C GLY A 86 -1.71 -3.53 -2.12
N GLU A 87 -0.70 -4.39 -2.30
CA GLU A 87 -0.88 -5.77 -2.71
C GLU A 87 -1.22 -6.63 -1.50
N PRO A 88 -2.30 -7.43 -1.49
CA PRO A 88 -2.61 -8.32 -0.38
C PRO A 88 -1.69 -9.55 -0.37
N PRO A 89 -1.59 -10.31 0.75
CA PRO A 89 -1.01 -11.65 0.72
C PRO A 89 -1.66 -12.51 -0.36
N LEU A 90 -0.85 -13.38 -0.99
CA LEU A 90 -1.36 -14.29 -2.01
C LEU A 90 -2.33 -15.30 -1.38
N PRO A 91 -3.55 -15.47 -1.92
CA PRO A 91 -4.47 -16.50 -1.45
C PRO A 91 -3.83 -17.88 -1.54
N ARG A 92 -4.11 -18.72 -0.53
CA ARG A 92 -3.62 -20.10 -0.44
C ARG A 92 -4.76 -20.98 0.05
N GLY A 93 -4.72 -22.25 -0.33
CA GLY A 93 -5.72 -23.23 0.05
C GLY A 93 -6.37 -23.88 -1.17
N PRO A 94 -7.23 -24.89 -0.93
CA PRO A 94 -7.83 -25.68 -2.00
C PRO A 94 -8.60 -24.84 -3.04
N ASP A 95 -9.16 -23.71 -2.60
CA ASP A 95 -9.99 -22.83 -3.44
C ASP A 95 -9.21 -21.68 -4.09
N ALA A 96 -7.91 -21.55 -3.82
CA ALA A 96 -7.13 -20.39 -4.30
C ALA A 96 -6.84 -20.42 -5.82
N GLY A 97 -6.95 -21.60 -6.45
CA GLY A 97 -6.69 -21.76 -7.88
C GLY A 97 -5.25 -21.38 -8.29
N PHE A 98 -5.06 -21.00 -9.56
CA PHE A 98 -3.77 -20.50 -10.02
C PHE A 98 -3.54 -19.05 -9.59
N GLN A 99 -2.36 -18.78 -9.03
CA GLN A 99 -1.91 -17.45 -8.68
C GLN A 99 -0.43 -17.27 -9.05
N LEU A 100 -0.07 -16.09 -9.53
CA LEU A 100 1.31 -15.69 -9.81
C LEU A 100 1.51 -14.24 -9.39
N ARG A 101 2.58 -13.92 -8.68
CA ARG A 101 3.00 -12.55 -8.42
C ARG A 101 4.48 -12.38 -8.69
N MET A 102 4.82 -11.29 -9.36
CA MET A 102 6.18 -10.85 -9.63
C MET A 102 6.37 -9.48 -8.99
N LEU A 103 7.40 -9.33 -8.17
CA LEU A 103 7.77 -8.10 -7.49
C LEU A 103 9.20 -7.73 -7.91
N ARG A 104 9.40 -6.51 -8.38
CA ARG A 104 10.70 -5.93 -8.70
C ARG A 104 10.97 -4.75 -7.76
N MET A 105 12.13 -4.77 -7.12
CA MET A 105 12.61 -3.72 -6.22
C MET A 105 13.99 -3.23 -6.69
N PRO A 106 14.05 -2.22 -7.58
CA PRO A 106 15.29 -1.59 -7.98
C PRO A 106 15.94 -0.85 -6.80
N ALA A 107 17.27 -0.76 -6.79
CA ALA A 107 18.00 -0.09 -5.71
C ALA A 107 17.69 1.43 -5.60
N PHE A 108 17.41 2.09 -6.74
CA PHE A 108 17.24 3.54 -6.83
C PHE A 108 15.89 3.99 -7.41
N GLU A 109 15.00 3.06 -7.73
CA GLU A 109 13.65 3.36 -8.24
C GLU A 109 12.56 2.85 -7.29
N GLY A 110 11.31 3.16 -7.60
CA GLY A 110 10.17 2.63 -6.86
C GLY A 110 9.93 1.15 -7.16
N ALA A 111 9.36 0.44 -6.19
CA ALA A 111 8.99 -0.96 -6.37
C ALA A 111 7.83 -1.09 -7.37
N SER A 112 7.74 -2.25 -8.00
CA SER A 112 6.64 -2.59 -8.91
C SER A 112 6.23 -4.04 -8.73
N SER A 113 4.94 -4.32 -8.90
CA SER A 113 4.35 -5.64 -8.77
C SER A 113 3.38 -5.92 -9.89
N VAL A 114 3.39 -7.15 -10.41
CA VAL A 114 2.38 -7.69 -11.31
C VAL A 114 1.83 -8.96 -10.69
N ARG A 115 0.51 -9.01 -10.50
CA ARG A 115 -0.21 -10.18 -9.97
C ARG A 115 -1.21 -10.69 -10.99
N TYR A 116 -1.19 -11.99 -11.20
CA TYR A 116 -2.21 -12.74 -11.93
C TYR A 116 -2.95 -13.64 -10.93
N ALA A 117 -4.27 -13.50 -10.90
CA ALA A 117 -5.14 -14.26 -10.02
C ALA A 117 -6.30 -14.82 -10.81
N PHE A 118 -6.62 -16.10 -10.60
CA PHE A 118 -7.85 -16.66 -11.14
C PHE A 118 -9.06 -16.00 -10.49
N VAL A 119 -10.05 -15.60 -11.29
CA VAL A 119 -11.32 -15.02 -10.82
C VAL A 119 -12.46 -15.85 -11.41
N ASP A 120 -12.84 -16.89 -10.68
CA ASP A 120 -13.94 -17.80 -11.00
C ASP A 120 -13.87 -18.35 -12.44
N ALA A 121 -15.00 -18.76 -13.02
CA ALA A 121 -15.07 -19.26 -14.40
C ALA A 121 -14.68 -18.22 -15.47
N ASN A 122 -14.45 -16.96 -15.09
CA ASN A 122 -14.28 -15.82 -16.00
C ASN A 122 -12.83 -15.59 -16.44
N GLY A 123 -11.89 -16.42 -15.97
CA GLY A 123 -10.50 -16.40 -16.43
C GLY A 123 -9.53 -15.71 -15.47
N LEU A 124 -8.46 -15.16 -16.03
CA LEU A 124 -7.31 -14.65 -15.27
C LEU A 124 -7.42 -13.13 -15.14
N ARG A 125 -7.28 -12.60 -13.92
CA ARG A 125 -7.20 -11.15 -13.69
C ARG A 125 -5.75 -10.74 -13.48
N ARG A 126 -5.30 -9.77 -14.26
CA ARG A 126 -4.03 -9.09 -14.06
C ARG A 126 -4.21 -7.83 -13.23
N HIS A 127 -3.31 -7.59 -12.30
CA HIS A 127 -3.14 -6.35 -11.54
C HIS A 127 -1.68 -5.92 -11.57
N ALA A 128 -1.38 -4.79 -12.18
CA ALA A 128 -0.02 -4.24 -12.22
C ALA A 128 0.03 -2.90 -11.48
N VAL A 129 1.01 -2.77 -10.59
CA VAL A 129 1.20 -1.64 -9.70
C VAL A 129 2.65 -1.15 -9.74
N ARG A 130 2.87 0.17 -9.82
CA ARG A 130 4.22 0.79 -9.73
C ARG A 130 4.22 2.00 -8.82
N GLN A 131 5.25 2.08 -7.97
CA GLN A 131 5.61 3.30 -7.24
C GLN A 131 6.66 4.12 -8.01
N PRO A 132 6.66 5.45 -7.88
CA PRO A 132 7.68 6.31 -8.45
C PRO A 132 9.00 6.20 -7.67
N GLY A 133 10.12 6.38 -8.37
CA GLY A 133 11.43 6.50 -7.75
C GLY A 133 11.62 7.88 -7.10
N THR A 134 12.11 7.86 -5.85
CA THR A 134 12.53 9.00 -5.01
C THR A 134 11.45 9.96 -4.48
N GLY A 135 11.60 10.32 -3.19
CA GLY A 135 10.97 11.49 -2.58
C GLY A 135 9.89 11.17 -1.55
N ASN A 136 8.77 10.58 -1.96
CA ASN A 136 7.62 10.31 -1.09
C ASN A 136 6.99 8.95 -1.44
N ALA A 137 7.53 7.89 -0.84
CA ALA A 137 7.31 6.47 -1.15
C ALA A 137 5.91 5.92 -0.84
N ARG A 138 4.83 6.66 -1.12
CA ARG A 138 3.45 6.22 -0.80
C ARG A 138 2.44 6.43 -1.92
N GLU A 139 2.78 7.15 -2.97
CA GLU A 139 1.85 7.34 -4.07
C GLU A 139 2.05 6.24 -5.10
N VAL A 140 1.02 5.42 -5.30
CA VAL A 140 0.96 4.47 -6.40
C VAL A 140 0.66 5.25 -7.68
N VAL A 141 1.59 5.25 -8.63
CA VAL A 141 1.50 6.07 -9.84
C VAL A 141 0.85 5.32 -11.01
N LEU A 142 0.90 4.00 -11.00
CA LEU A 142 0.29 3.17 -12.02
C LEU A 142 -0.51 2.05 -11.38
N VAL A 143 -1.79 1.94 -11.72
CA VAL A 143 -2.63 0.76 -11.47
C VAL A 143 -3.27 0.35 -12.78
N ARG A 144 -2.95 -0.85 -13.27
CA ARG A 144 -3.60 -1.44 -14.44
C ARG A 144 -4.30 -2.72 -14.03
N GLN A 145 -5.58 -2.84 -14.38
CA GLN A 145 -6.35 -4.06 -14.21
C GLN A 145 -6.92 -4.50 -15.55
N ALA A 146 -6.81 -5.79 -15.85
CA ALA A 146 -7.39 -6.37 -17.05
C ALA A 146 -7.86 -7.80 -16.75
N GLY A 147 -9.00 -8.17 -17.34
CA GLY A 147 -9.33 -9.57 -17.54
C GLY A 147 -8.54 -10.10 -18.73
N LEU A 148 -7.99 -11.30 -18.59
CA LEU A 148 -7.26 -12.01 -19.61
C LEU A 148 -8.04 -13.27 -19.99
N PRO A 149 -7.94 -13.72 -21.25
CA PRO A 149 -8.61 -14.91 -21.73
C PRO A 149 -8.08 -16.15 -20.97
N VAL A 150 -8.88 -17.22 -20.93
CA VAL A 150 -8.55 -18.42 -20.13
C VAL A 150 -7.24 -19.08 -20.59
N GLU A 151 -6.92 -18.94 -21.86
CA GLU A 151 -5.69 -19.42 -22.50
C GLU A 151 -4.45 -18.79 -21.88
N ALA A 152 -4.52 -17.53 -21.44
CA ALA A 152 -3.41 -16.83 -20.78
C ALA A 152 -2.95 -17.57 -19.52
N ARG A 153 -3.85 -18.26 -18.81
CA ARG A 153 -3.47 -19.13 -17.69
C ARG A 153 -2.53 -20.24 -18.15
N SER A 154 -2.88 -20.93 -19.23
CA SER A 154 -2.07 -22.04 -19.75
C SER A 154 -0.69 -21.56 -20.19
N ASP A 155 -0.62 -20.36 -20.77
CA ASP A 155 0.66 -19.76 -21.16
C ASP A 155 1.53 -19.38 -19.95
N MET A 156 0.94 -18.83 -18.89
CA MET A 156 1.66 -18.56 -17.64
C MET A 156 2.15 -19.85 -16.94
N VAL A 157 1.31 -20.89 -16.93
CA VAL A 157 1.71 -22.20 -16.38
C VAL A 157 2.85 -22.80 -17.19
N ARG A 158 2.79 -22.71 -18.52
CA ARG A 158 3.87 -23.15 -19.41
C ARG A 158 5.15 -22.36 -19.16
N LEU A 159 5.07 -21.03 -19.02
CA LEU A 159 6.21 -20.17 -18.70
C LEU A 159 6.91 -20.57 -17.40
N LEU A 160 6.16 -20.91 -16.35
CA LEU A 160 6.71 -21.42 -15.08
C LEU A 160 7.38 -22.79 -15.25
N ALA A 161 6.81 -23.67 -16.08
CA ALA A 161 7.37 -24.98 -16.37
C ALA A 161 8.67 -24.88 -17.18
N ASP A 162 8.67 -24.09 -18.25
CA ASP A 162 9.79 -23.93 -19.19
C ASP A 162 11.01 -23.26 -18.53
N THR A 163 10.76 -22.37 -17.57
CA THR A 163 11.83 -21.77 -16.74
C THR A 163 12.39 -22.74 -15.70
N GLY A 164 11.71 -23.86 -15.42
CA GLY A 164 12.07 -24.76 -14.34
C GLY A 164 11.79 -24.18 -12.95
N PHE A 165 10.90 -23.18 -12.86
CA PHE A 165 10.60 -22.41 -11.65
C PHE A 165 10.41 -23.29 -10.40
N TRP A 166 9.63 -24.36 -10.52
CA TRP A 166 9.30 -25.25 -9.40
C TRP A 166 10.48 -26.03 -8.82
N SER A 167 11.58 -26.13 -9.56
CA SER A 167 12.80 -26.84 -9.16
C SER A 167 13.90 -25.88 -8.73
N MET A 168 13.70 -24.57 -8.88
CA MET A 168 14.70 -23.58 -8.49
C MET A 168 14.83 -23.50 -6.96
N PRO A 169 16.02 -23.19 -6.45
CA PRO A 169 16.15 -22.85 -5.04
C PRO A 169 15.40 -21.54 -4.77
N SER A 170 14.66 -21.47 -3.67
CA SER A 170 13.88 -20.27 -3.35
C SER A 170 14.75 -19.03 -3.17
N ILE A 171 15.99 -19.21 -2.72
CA ILE A 171 16.93 -18.12 -2.45
C ILE A 171 18.32 -18.56 -2.88
N GLU A 172 19.05 -17.65 -3.49
CA GLU A 172 20.48 -17.80 -3.76
C GLU A 172 21.30 -17.16 -2.63
N PRO A 173 22.50 -17.70 -2.29
CA PRO A 173 23.36 -17.13 -1.25
C PRO A 173 23.55 -15.61 -1.38
N GLU A 174 23.73 -15.12 -2.61
CA GLU A 174 23.90 -13.72 -2.96
C GLU A 174 22.70 -12.87 -2.53
N THR A 175 21.48 -13.41 -2.61
CA THR A 175 20.23 -12.72 -2.25
C THR A 175 20.18 -12.31 -0.77
N THR A 176 20.96 -12.99 0.07
CA THR A 176 21.09 -12.69 1.51
C THR A 176 22.25 -11.74 1.81
N ALA A 177 23.07 -11.37 0.82
CA ALA A 177 24.24 -10.55 1.05
C ALA A 177 23.86 -9.13 1.51
N PRO A 178 24.51 -8.58 2.54
CA PRO A 178 24.14 -7.29 3.16
C PRO A 178 24.39 -6.07 2.27
N ARG A 179 25.03 -6.21 1.11
CA ARG A 179 25.38 -5.09 0.21
C ARG A 179 25.19 -5.47 -1.24
N VAL A 180 23.98 -5.25 -1.75
CA VAL A 180 23.73 -5.17 -3.19
C VAL A 180 23.88 -3.69 -3.54
N LYS A 181 25.03 -3.31 -4.10
CA LYS A 181 25.29 -1.91 -4.42
C LYS A 181 24.48 -1.43 -5.63
N ASP A 182 24.26 -2.32 -6.60
CA ASP A 182 23.61 -1.99 -7.87
C ASP A 182 22.72 -3.16 -8.32
N GLY A 183 21.53 -2.85 -8.87
CA GLY A 183 20.61 -3.84 -9.43
C GLY A 183 19.16 -3.74 -8.96
N SER A 184 18.38 -4.75 -9.31
CA SER A 184 17.00 -4.99 -8.88
C SER A 184 16.88 -6.33 -8.16
N GLN A 185 16.21 -6.35 -7.01
CA GLN A 185 15.73 -7.61 -6.43
C GLN A 185 14.44 -8.01 -7.14
N VAL A 186 14.36 -9.25 -7.60
CA VAL A 186 13.17 -9.82 -8.22
C VAL A 186 12.69 -10.97 -7.35
N LEU A 187 11.41 -10.94 -6.99
CA LEU A 187 10.71 -12.02 -6.33
C LEU A 187 9.58 -12.50 -7.22
N VAL A 188 9.57 -13.78 -7.52
CA VAL A 188 8.48 -14.45 -8.23
C VAL A 188 7.90 -15.49 -7.28
N GLU A 189 6.59 -15.44 -7.04
CA GLU A 189 5.89 -16.43 -6.24
C GLU A 189 4.64 -16.92 -6.96
N ALA A 190 4.37 -18.21 -6.87
CA ALA A 190 3.24 -18.84 -7.52
C ALA A 190 2.57 -19.86 -6.61
N TYR A 191 1.26 -20.00 -6.81
CA TYR A 191 0.44 -21.06 -6.24
C TYR A 191 -0.28 -21.78 -7.36
N LEU A 192 -0.09 -23.10 -7.45
CA LEU A 192 -0.72 -23.96 -8.45
C LEU A 192 -0.97 -25.33 -7.85
N ASP A 193 -2.21 -25.81 -7.95
CA ASP A 193 -2.62 -27.18 -7.56
C ASP A 193 -2.14 -27.58 -6.16
N GLY A 194 -2.34 -26.70 -5.18
CA GLY A 194 -1.92 -26.94 -3.80
C GLY A 194 -0.46 -26.62 -3.48
N ARG A 195 0.38 -26.42 -4.50
CA ARG A 195 1.81 -26.17 -4.36
C ARG A 195 2.11 -24.68 -4.37
N TYR A 196 2.72 -24.22 -3.28
CA TYR A 196 3.30 -22.88 -3.19
C TYR A 196 4.80 -22.95 -3.47
N HIS A 197 5.32 -22.02 -4.26
CA HIS A 197 6.76 -21.85 -4.41
C HIS A 197 7.08 -20.38 -4.68
N LEU A 198 8.24 -19.96 -4.23
CA LEU A 198 8.79 -18.64 -4.52
C LEU A 198 10.25 -18.75 -4.86
N VAL A 199 10.71 -17.80 -5.67
CA VAL A 199 12.09 -17.63 -6.10
C VAL A 199 12.43 -16.15 -5.96
N ALA A 200 13.44 -15.86 -5.15
CA ALA A 200 13.99 -14.52 -4.97
C ALA A 200 15.42 -14.48 -5.50
N ARG A 201 15.73 -13.48 -6.33
CA ARG A 201 17.04 -13.27 -6.93
C ARG A 201 17.44 -11.80 -6.88
N ILE A 202 18.75 -11.57 -6.81
CA ILE A 202 19.32 -10.28 -7.17
C ILE A 202 19.68 -10.35 -8.65
N SER A 203 19.19 -9.37 -9.39
CA SER A 203 19.64 -9.04 -10.73
C SER A 203 20.50 -7.79 -10.64
N PRO A 204 21.77 -7.77 -11.07
CA PRO A 204 22.09 -6.85 -12.14
C PRO A 204 21.45 -7.41 -13.42
N GLU A 205 20.81 -6.54 -14.21
CA GLU A 205 20.08 -6.90 -15.46
C GLU A 205 20.95 -7.73 -16.43
N ILE A 206 22.27 -7.58 -16.32
CA ILE A 206 23.30 -8.27 -17.12
C ILE A 206 23.39 -9.77 -16.79
N GLU A 207 23.05 -10.19 -15.56
CA GLU A 207 23.13 -11.60 -15.10
C GLU A 207 21.76 -12.28 -14.94
N ALA A 208 20.64 -11.56 -15.14
CA ALA A 208 19.31 -12.15 -15.10
C ALA A 208 19.13 -13.35 -16.06
N PRO A 209 19.71 -13.36 -17.28
CA PRO A 209 19.63 -14.51 -18.19
C PRO A 209 20.29 -15.79 -17.64
N SER A 210 21.40 -15.68 -16.91
CA SER A 210 22.12 -16.85 -16.37
C SER A 210 21.47 -17.44 -15.12
N ARG A 211 20.50 -16.73 -14.51
CA ARG A 211 19.82 -17.13 -13.27
C ARG A 211 18.37 -17.60 -13.48
N GLY A 212 17.96 -17.85 -14.72
CA GLY A 212 16.70 -18.51 -15.08
C GLY A 212 15.41 -17.67 -14.96
N LEU A 213 15.49 -16.42 -14.47
CA LEU A 213 14.33 -15.53 -14.31
C LEU A 213 14.13 -14.53 -15.46
N ALA A 214 15.00 -14.51 -16.48
CA ALA A 214 14.89 -13.56 -17.58
C ALA A 214 13.51 -13.52 -18.26
N PRO A 215 12.85 -14.65 -18.55
CA PRO A 215 11.50 -14.60 -19.14
C PRO A 215 10.46 -13.92 -18.23
N MET A 216 10.57 -14.11 -16.91
CA MET A 216 9.66 -13.48 -15.93
C MET A 216 9.95 -11.98 -15.78
N ALA A 217 11.23 -11.60 -15.81
CA ALA A 217 11.63 -10.20 -15.79
C ALA A 217 11.13 -9.46 -17.04
N ALA A 218 11.29 -10.07 -18.22
CA ALA A 218 10.77 -9.53 -19.48
C ALA A 218 9.25 -9.35 -19.45
N LEU A 219 8.52 -10.35 -18.95
CA LEU A 219 7.07 -10.27 -18.76
C LEU A 219 6.69 -9.11 -17.81
N LEU A 220 7.40 -8.96 -16.68
CA LEU A 220 7.15 -7.86 -15.75
C LEU A 220 7.37 -6.49 -16.42
N ASP A 221 8.43 -6.34 -17.21
CA ASP A 221 8.71 -5.10 -17.93
C ASP A 221 7.64 -4.79 -19.00
N GLU A 222 7.19 -5.80 -19.75
CA GLU A 222 6.08 -5.67 -20.71
C GLU A 222 4.79 -5.17 -20.02
N GLU A 223 4.44 -5.78 -18.89
CA GLU A 223 3.20 -5.50 -18.17
C GLU A 223 3.18 -4.11 -17.52
N LEU A 224 4.34 -3.62 -17.12
CA LEU A 224 4.54 -2.27 -16.62
C LEU A 224 4.62 -1.23 -17.75
N GLY A 225 4.48 -1.66 -19.02
CA GLY A 225 4.48 -0.82 -20.21
C GLY A 225 5.89 -0.38 -20.61
N GLY A 226 6.84 -1.31 -20.57
CA GLY A 226 8.27 -1.08 -20.76
C GLY A 226 8.61 0.06 -21.72
N GLN A 227 9.43 1.00 -21.23
CA GLN A 227 10.07 2.05 -22.03
C GLN A 227 11.17 1.49 -22.97
N ALA A 228 11.31 0.17 -23.12
CA ALA A 228 12.35 -0.48 -23.90
C ALA A 228 12.04 -0.51 -25.42
N ALA A 229 11.74 0.66 -25.99
CA ALA A 229 11.96 1.01 -27.40
C ALA A 229 11.81 2.52 -27.64
N ALA A 230 12.24 3.37 -26.71
CA ALA A 230 12.76 4.67 -27.13
C ALA A 230 14.16 4.42 -27.69
N THR A 231 14.20 3.91 -28.93
CA THR A 231 15.41 3.89 -29.75
C THR A 231 15.98 5.29 -29.73
N VAL A 232 17.13 5.45 -29.11
CA VAL A 232 18.06 6.53 -29.45
C VAL A 232 18.44 6.24 -30.90
N ALA A 233 17.62 6.71 -31.84
CA ALA A 233 18.08 6.98 -33.18
C ALA A 233 19.05 8.13 -33.01
N ALA A 234 20.33 7.80 -32.82
CA ALA A 234 21.39 8.71 -33.20
C ALA A 234 21.07 9.11 -34.64
N PRO A 235 20.89 10.41 -34.96
CA PRO A 235 20.89 10.81 -36.35
C PRO A 235 22.25 10.39 -36.89
N ASP A 236 22.19 9.42 -37.80
CA ASP A 236 23.33 8.95 -38.56
C ASP A 236 23.99 10.18 -39.17
N GLN A 237 25.30 10.23 -39.01
CA GLN A 237 26.10 11.26 -39.60
C GLN A 237 26.02 11.12 -41.13
N ASN A 238 25.95 12.29 -41.76
CA ASN A 238 26.56 12.60 -43.06
C ASN A 238 25.75 12.34 -44.34
N PRO A 239 26.04 13.06 -45.44
CA PRO A 239 27.36 13.56 -45.88
C PRO A 239 27.76 14.99 -45.48
#